data_AF-A0A0A1FEM0-F1
#
_entry.id   AF-A0A0A1FEM0-F1
#
_cell.length_a   1.000
_cell.length_b   1.000
_cell.length_c   1.000
_cell.angle_alpha   90.00
_cell.angle_beta   90.00
_cell.angle_gamma   90.00
#
_symmetry.space_group_name_H-M   'P 1'
#
loop_
_entity.id
_entity.type
_entity.pdbx_description
1 polymer ?
#
loop_
_entity_poly.entity_id
_entity_poly.type
_entity_poly.pdbx_seq_one_letter_code
_entity_poly.pdbx_strand_id
1 'polypeptide(L)' 'MTKSLFISQDASGHFIVEPAHSSTPIHTATTQEGAIIWAKKNHANNPLHAARVPELHDKKIPSHWRKV' A
#
# COMPACT_ATOMS: atom_id res chain seq x y z
N MET A 1 8.81 8.19 -14.39
CA MET A 1 7.63 8.50 -13.55
C MET A 1 7.67 7.63 -12.32
N THR A 2 7.94 8.21 -11.15
CA THR A 2 7.96 7.49 -9.87
C THR A 2 6.52 7.14 -9.50
N LYS A 3 6.17 5.84 -9.50
CA LYS A 3 4.82 5.39 -9.12
C LYS A 3 4.79 5.17 -7.61
N SER A 4 3.97 5.94 -6.90
CA SER A 4 3.76 5.73 -5.46
C SER A 4 3.19 4.34 -5.19
N LEU A 5 3.57 3.76 -4.06
CA LEU A 5 3.04 2.51 -3.54
C LEU A 5 1.99 2.79 -2.48
N PHE A 6 0.99 1.91 -2.44
CA PHE A 6 -0.12 1.95 -1.52
C PHE A 6 -0.23 0.61 -0.80
N ILE A 7 -0.41 0.66 0.52
CA ILE A 7 -0.68 -0.49 1.38
C ILE A 7 -2.13 -0.41 1.84
N SER A 8 -2.91 -1.44 1.52
CA SER A 8 -4.30 -1.61 1.95
C SER A 8 -4.45 -2.92 2.71
N GLN A 9 -5.47 -3.03 3.57
CA GLN A 9 -5.82 -4.29 4.21
C GLN A 9 -6.97 -4.93 3.42
N ASP A 10 -6.91 -6.23 3.17
CA ASP A 10 -8.03 -6.97 2.57
C ASP A 10 -9.03 -7.44 3.64
N ALA A 11 -10.19 -7.94 3.19
CA ALA A 11 -11.22 -8.46 4.08
C ALA A 11 -10.78 -9.68 4.90
N SER A 12 -9.68 -10.35 4.50
CA SER A 12 -9.07 -11.48 5.22
C SER A 12 -8.00 -11.04 6.23
N GLY A 13 -7.76 -9.73 6.35
CA GLY A 13 -6.79 -9.15 7.28
C GLY A 13 -5.35 -9.09 6.74
N HIS A 14 -5.09 -9.47 5.49
CA HIS A 14 -3.78 -9.36 4.88
C HIS A 14 -3.51 -7.95 4.35
N PHE A 15 -2.24 -7.58 4.28
CA PHE A 15 -1.77 -6.30 3.79
C PHE A 15 -1.26 -6.42 2.36
N ILE A 16 -1.94 -5.76 1.44
CA ILE A 16 -1.63 -5.76 0.02
C ILE A 16 -0.80 -4.51 -0.30
N VAL A 17 0.30 -4.70 -1.01
CA VAL A 17 1.08 -3.61 -1.61
C VAL A 17 0.73 -3.55 -3.09
N GLU A 18 0.43 -2.36 -3.58
CA GLU A 18 0.08 -2.12 -4.98
C GLU A 18 0.45 -0.70 -5.41
N PRO A 19 0.62 -0.43 -6.72
CA PRO A 19 0.79 0.92 -7.21
C PRO A 19 -0.47 1.77 -6.94
N ALA A 20 -0.30 3.02 -6.51
CA ALA A 20 -1.39 3.90 -6.07
C ALA A 20 -2.50 4.14 -7.11
N HIS A 21 -2.23 3.93 -8.41
CA HIS A 21 -3.21 4.05 -9.50
C HIS A 21 -3.53 2.71 -10.18
N SER A 22 -3.30 1.61 -9.48
CA SER A 22 -3.56 0.25 -9.96
C SER A 22 -4.25 -0.57 -8.88
N SER A 23 -5.02 -1.56 -9.31
CA SER A 23 -5.59 -2.61 -8.44
C SER A 23 -4.91 -3.95 -8.66
N THR A 24 -3.67 -3.93 -9.16
CA THR A 24 -2.85 -5.11 -9.32
C THR A 24 -1.92 -5.24 -8.11
N PRO A 25 -2.16 -6.21 -7.21
CA PRO A 25 -1.25 -6.52 -6.12
C PRO A 25 0.13 -6.86 -6.68
N ILE A 26 1.17 -6.26 -6.11
CA ILE A 26 2.57 -6.62 -6.39
C ILE A 26 3.17 -7.43 -5.23
N HIS A 27 2.56 -7.35 -4.05
CA HIS A 27 2.93 -8.14 -2.89
C HIS A 27 1.78 -8.24 -1.88
N THR A 28 1.76 -9.31 -1.10
CA THR A 28 0.84 -9.52 0.02
C THR A 28 1.64 -9.97 1.23
N ALA A 29 1.36 -9.38 2.39
CA ALA A 29 1.96 -9.72 3.66
C ALA A 29 0.89 -9.96 4.74
N THR A 30 1.21 -10.72 5.78
CA THR A 30 0.31 -10.95 6.91
C THR A 30 0.33 -9.80 7.92
N THR A 31 1.30 -8.89 7.84
CA THR A 31 1.42 -7.72 8.72
C THR A 31 1.73 -6.46 7.92
N GLN A 32 1.25 -5.32 8.43
CA GLN A 32 1.53 -4.02 7.82
C GLN A 32 3.04 -3.72 7.80
N GLU A 33 3.74 -4.08 8.87
CA GLU A 33 5.19 -3.91 8.96
C GLU A 33 5.92 -4.73 7.89
N GLY A 34 5.50 -5.97 7.66
CA GLY A 34 6.06 -6.81 6.59
C GLY A 34 5.88 -6.20 5.20
N ALA A 35 4.68 -5.64 4.94
CA ALA A 35 4.40 -4.93 3.69
C ALA A 35 5.28 -3.67 3.54
N ILE A 36 5.48 -2.89 4.62
CA ILE A 36 6.35 -1.71 4.62
C ILE A 36 7.81 -2.09 4.37
N ILE A 37 8.32 -3.10 5.07
CA ILE A 37 9.69 -3.59 4.91
C ILE A 37 9.92 -4.06 3.48
N TRP A 38 8.99 -4.85 2.93
CA TRP A 38 9.08 -5.31 1.55
C TRP A 38 9.08 -4.15 0.55
N ALA A 39 8.18 -3.18 0.73
CA ALA A 39 8.09 -2.02 -0.16
C ALA A 39 9.35 -1.15 -0.11
N LYS A 40 9.88 -0.86 1.09
CA LYS A 40 11.13 -0.10 1.26
C LYS A 40 12.34 -0.83 0.69
N LYS A 41 12.38 -2.17 0.78
CA LYS A 41 13.48 -3.00 0.25
C LYS A 41 13.47 -3.10 -1.28
N ASN A 42 12.30 -3.30 -1.89
CA ASN A 42 12.19 -3.57 -3.34
C ASN A 42 11.92 -2.31 -4.16
N HIS A 43 11.36 -1.27 -3.53
CA HIS A 43 10.96 -0.02 -4.18
C HIS A 43 11.41 1.20 -3.37
N ALA A 44 12.67 1.22 -2.94
CA ALA A 44 13.25 2.27 -2.08
C ALA A 44 13.04 3.71 -2.59
N ASN A 45 12.95 3.90 -3.91
CA ASN A 45 12.77 5.21 -4.54
C ASN A 45 11.31 5.63 -4.70
N ASN A 46 10.35 4.78 -4.34
CA ASN A 46 8.93 5.06 -4.52
C ASN A 46 8.32 5.57 -3.20
N PRO A 47 7.53 6.66 -3.23
CA PRO A 47 6.77 7.09 -2.07
C PRO A 47 5.84 5.99 -1.58
N LEU A 48 5.81 5.73 -0.27
CA LEU A 48 4.97 4.72 0.34
C LEU A 48 3.85 5.36 1.16
N HIS A 49 2.63 4.87 0.94
CA HIS A 49 1.42 5.31 1.61
C HIS A 49 0.67 4.11 2.17
N ALA A 50 0.03 4.25 3.33
CA ALA A 50 -0.88 3.25 3.89
C ALA A 50 -2.30 3.82 4.01
N ALA A 51 -3.30 2.97 3.75
CA ALA A 51 -4.70 3.27 3.99
C ALA A 51 -4.96 3.46 5.49
N ARG A 52 -5.77 4.45 5.84
CA ARG A 52 -6.17 4.69 7.24
C ARG A 52 -7.28 3.75 7.71
N VAL A 53 -8.07 3.19 6.80
CA VAL A 53 -9.27 2.40 7.12
C VAL A 53 -9.15 1.03 6.45
N PRO A 54 -9.48 -0.08 7.14
CA PRO A 54 -9.37 -1.44 6.61
C PRO A 54 -10.17 -1.70 5.33
N GLU A 55 -11.18 -0.88 5.06
CA GLU A 55 -12.12 -1.07 3.94
C GLU A 55 -12.02 0.02 2.85
N LEU A 56 -10.91 0.77 2.82
CA LEU A 56 -10.70 1.85 1.84
C LEU A 56 -10.03 1.31 0.57
N HIS A 57 -10.84 0.76 -0.33
CA HIS A 57 -10.47 0.51 -1.73
C HIS A 57 -10.34 1.80 -2.57
N ASP A 58 -10.77 2.95 -2.04
CA ASP A 58 -10.80 4.20 -2.79
C ASP A 58 -9.43 4.90 -2.82
N LYS A 59 -8.62 4.47 -3.80
CA LYS A 59 -7.31 5.03 -4.15
C LYS A 59 -7.42 6.34 -4.94
N LYS A 60 -8.61 6.92 -5.08
CA LYS A 60 -8.78 8.20 -5.80
C LYS A 60 -8.68 9.41 -4.88
N ILE A 61 -8.65 9.21 -3.56
CA ILE A 61 -8.65 10.28 -2.56
C ILE A 61 -7.35 10.24 -1.72
N PRO A 62 -6.29 10.97 -2.14
CA PRO A 62 -5.00 10.97 -1.46
C PRO A 62 -5.03 11.49 -0.01
N SER A 63 -6.04 12.30 0.36
CA SER A 63 -6.19 12.82 1.73
C SER A 63 -6.51 11.74 2.77
N HIS A 64 -6.95 10.55 2.33
CA HIS A 64 -7.17 9.40 3.21
C HIS A 64 -5.91 8.55 3.43
N TRP A 65 -4.81 8.90 2.76
CA TRP A 65 -3.56 8.16 2.83
C TRP A 65 -2.66 8.74 3.92
N ARG A 66 -1.96 7.86 4.65
CA ARG A 66 -0.89 8.27 5.55
C ARG A 66 0.46 7.92 4.95
N LYS A 67 1.38 8.88 4.93
CA LYS A 67 2.78 8.63 4.58
C LYS A 67 3.44 7.76 5.66
N VAL A 68 4.25 6.79 5.25
CA VAL A 68 4.86 5.75 6.10
C VAL A 68 6.38 5.70 5.94
#